data_AF-A0A6J1WHW3-F1
#
_entry.id   AF-A0A6J1WHW3-F1
#
_cell.length_a   1.000
_cell.length_b   1.000
_cell.length_c   1.000
_cell.angle_alpha   90.00
_cell.angle_beta   90.00
_cell.angle_gamma   90.00
#
_symmetry.space_group_name_H-M   'P 1'
#
loop_
_entity.id
_entity.type
_entity.pdbx_description
1 polymer ?
#
loop_
_entity_poly.entity_id
_entity_poly.type
_entity_poly.pdbx_seq_one_letter_code
_entity_poly.pdbx_strand_id
1 'polypeptide(L)'
;ERKLFPFFDSAYQGFASGDLDRDAWAVRYFVKRGFELVCAQSYAKNFGLYNERVGNLAVVVSDASLVAALKSQLTWIVRGMYSNPPAHGARVVATVLGDKQLFDLW
;
A
#
# COMPACT_ATOMS: atom_id res chain seq x y z
N GLU A 1 -25.55 3.00 13.26
CA GLU A 1 -24.35 2.57 12.49
C GLU A 1 -23.09 2.75 13.36
N ARG A 2 -22.10 1.85 13.30
CA ARG A 2 -21.01 1.74 14.31
C ARG A 2 -19.87 2.78 14.21
N LYS A 3 -19.88 3.68 13.21
CA LYS A 3 -18.86 4.74 12.97
C LYS A 3 -17.40 4.26 13.08
N LEU A 4 -17.11 3.10 12.48
CA LEU A 4 -15.77 2.50 12.50
C LEU A 4 -14.89 3.09 11.39
N PHE A 5 -13.60 3.16 11.63
CA PHE A 5 -12.59 3.54 10.64
C PHE A 5 -11.90 2.27 10.09
N PRO A 6 -12.05 1.93 8.80
CA PRO A 6 -11.44 0.72 8.23
C PRO A 6 -9.92 0.79 8.16
N PHE A 7 -9.27 -0.29 8.59
CA PHE A 7 -7.85 -0.54 8.37
C PHE A 7 -7.71 -1.88 7.65
N PHE A 8 -7.15 -1.88 6.45
CA PHE A 8 -6.90 -3.08 5.65
C PHE A 8 -5.44 -3.52 5.77
N ASP A 9 -5.21 -4.82 5.96
CA ASP A 9 -3.91 -5.46 5.81
C ASP A 9 -3.92 -6.28 4.51
N SER A 10 -3.07 -5.88 3.55
CA SER A 10 -3.00 -6.44 2.20
C SER A 10 -1.61 -6.99 1.91
N ALA A 11 -1.34 -8.20 2.41
CA ALA A 11 -0.06 -8.88 2.21
C ALA A 11 -0.06 -9.96 1.11
N TYR A 12 -1.22 -10.31 0.57
CA TYR A 12 -1.42 -11.49 -0.29
C TYR A 12 -2.10 -11.17 -1.63
N GLN A 13 -2.08 -9.91 -2.06
CA GLN A 13 -2.65 -9.52 -3.36
C GLN A 13 -1.96 -10.29 -4.50
N GLY A 14 -2.75 -11.04 -5.28
CA GLY A 14 -2.28 -11.95 -6.33
C GLY A 14 -2.27 -13.43 -5.91
N PHE A 15 -2.28 -13.74 -4.61
CA PHE A 15 -2.28 -15.14 -4.12
C PHE A 15 -3.65 -15.70 -3.79
N ALA A 16 -4.63 -14.86 -3.44
CA ALA A 16 -5.93 -15.37 -3.02
C ALA A 16 -6.71 -15.92 -4.22
N SER A 17 -6.66 -15.23 -5.36
CA SER A 17 -7.35 -15.65 -6.59
C SER A 17 -6.47 -15.82 -7.82
N GLY A 18 -5.20 -15.40 -7.76
CA GLY A 18 -4.34 -15.28 -8.94
C GLY A 18 -4.50 -13.96 -9.70
N ASP A 19 -5.42 -13.08 -9.26
CA ASP A 19 -5.73 -11.82 -9.94
C ASP A 19 -5.60 -10.64 -8.96
N LEU A 20 -4.74 -9.67 -9.32
CA LEU A 20 -4.43 -8.52 -8.48
C LEU A 20 -5.64 -7.62 -8.24
N ASP A 21 -6.51 -7.46 -9.23
CA ASP A 21 -7.67 -6.56 -9.17
C ASP A 21 -8.80 -7.17 -8.35
N ARG A 22 -9.01 -8.48 -8.51
CA ARG A 22 -9.96 -9.26 -7.70
C ARG A 22 -9.54 -9.29 -6.24
N ASP A 23 -8.26 -9.47 -5.96
CA ASP A 23 -7.75 -9.51 -4.59
C ASP A 23 -7.81 -8.14 -3.90
N ALA A 24 -7.76 -7.04 -4.65
CA ALA A 24 -7.94 -5.67 -4.13
C ALA A 24 -9.41 -5.21 -4.06
N TRP A 25 -10.38 -6.07 -4.43
CA TRP A 25 -11.77 -5.67 -4.59
C TRP A 25 -12.38 -5.06 -3.32
N ALA A 26 -12.14 -5.67 -2.14
CA ALA A 26 -12.74 -5.21 -0.89
C ALA A 26 -12.29 -3.79 -0.52
N VAL A 27 -11.00 -3.49 -0.63
CA VAL A 27 -10.45 -2.14 -0.39
C VAL A 27 -11.11 -1.14 -1.34
N ARG A 28 -11.14 -1.45 -2.64
CA ARG A 28 -11.73 -0.58 -3.67
C ARG A 28 -13.23 -0.39 -3.47
N TYR A 29 -13.94 -1.42 -3.03
CA TYR A 29 -15.37 -1.34 -2.73
C TYR A 29 -15.64 -0.37 -1.58
N PHE A 30 -14.87 -0.42 -0.50
CA PHE A 30 -15.01 0.52 0.61
C PHE A 30 -14.75 1.97 0.16
N VAL A 31 -13.70 2.21 -0.63
CA VAL A 31 -13.44 3.54 -1.22
C VAL A 31 -14.63 4.00 -2.08
N LYS A 32 -15.15 3.14 -2.97
CA LYS A 32 -16.33 3.45 -3.80
C LYS A 32 -17.58 3.77 -2.97
N ARG A 33 -17.69 3.23 -1.76
CA ARG A 33 -18.78 3.49 -0.82
C ARG A 33 -18.58 4.78 -0.01
N GLY A 34 -17.49 5.51 -0.25
CA GLY A 34 -17.20 6.80 0.38
C GLY A 34 -16.42 6.69 1.69
N PHE A 35 -15.83 5.52 2.00
CA PHE A 35 -15.02 5.37 3.21
C PHE A 35 -13.65 6.01 3.04
N GLU A 36 -13.28 6.82 4.02
CA GLU A 36 -11.88 7.08 4.34
C GLU A 36 -11.30 5.84 5.04
N LEU A 37 -10.06 5.48 4.72
CA LEU A 37 -9.45 4.26 5.23
C LEU A 37 -7.92 4.32 5.21
N VAL A 38 -7.31 3.34 5.86
CA VAL A 38 -5.88 3.04 5.75
C VAL A 38 -5.71 1.63 5.19
N CYS A 39 -4.72 1.44 4.32
CA CYS A 39 -4.32 0.12 3.81
C CYS A 39 -2.80 -0.04 3.96
N ALA A 40 -2.38 -1.04 4.73
CA ALA A 40 -1.00 -1.48 4.79
C ALA A 40 -0.77 -2.58 3.76
N GLN A 41 0.14 -2.36 2.81
CA GLN A 41 0.45 -3.30 1.75
C GLN A 41 1.86 -3.85 1.90
N SER A 42 2.02 -5.17 1.78
CA SER A 42 3.31 -5.83 1.81
C SER A 42 3.69 -6.39 0.45
N TYR A 43 4.96 -6.22 0.07
CA TYR A 43 5.54 -6.86 -1.11
C TYR A 43 6.39 -8.09 -0.76
N ALA A 44 6.37 -8.55 0.50
CA ALA A 44 7.17 -9.69 0.92
C ALA A 44 6.78 -10.99 0.20
N LYS A 45 5.48 -11.17 -0.10
CA LYS A 45 4.96 -12.43 -0.65
C LYS A 45 4.91 -12.34 -2.17
N ASN A 46 4.17 -11.37 -2.71
CA ASN A 46 3.88 -11.30 -4.15
C ASN A 46 5.12 -10.95 -4.98
N PHE A 47 6.12 -10.28 -4.40
CA PHE A 47 7.42 -10.06 -5.03
C PHE A 47 8.52 -11.01 -4.52
N GLY A 48 8.22 -11.87 -3.53
CA GLY A 48 9.25 -12.70 -2.87
C GLY A 48 10.31 -11.90 -2.09
N LEU A 49 10.09 -10.62 -1.81
CA LEU A 49 11.05 -9.71 -1.18
C LEU A 49 10.97 -9.77 0.36
N TYR A 50 10.97 -10.98 0.92
CA TYR A 50 10.74 -11.23 2.35
C TYR A 50 11.65 -10.40 3.27
N ASN A 51 12.95 -10.37 2.97
CA ASN A 51 13.96 -9.74 3.83
C ASN A 51 14.34 -8.31 3.40
N GLU A 52 13.82 -7.83 2.28
CA GLU A 52 13.98 -6.42 1.85
C GLU A 52 13.08 -5.45 2.62
N ARG A 53 12.08 -6.00 3.31
CA ARG A 53 11.16 -5.24 4.18
C ARG A 53 10.45 -4.10 3.45
N VAL A 54 10.03 -4.37 2.21
CA VAL A 54 9.34 -3.39 1.36
C VAL A 54 7.81 -3.52 1.44
N GLY A 55 7.16 -2.37 1.51
CA GLY A 55 5.70 -2.21 1.59
C GLY A 55 5.32 -0.75 1.43
N ASN A 56 4.03 -0.44 1.55
CA ASN A 56 3.54 0.93 1.61
C ASN A 56 2.36 1.07 2.56
N LEU A 57 2.07 2.32 2.93
CA LEU A 57 0.89 2.71 3.67
C LEU A 57 0.10 3.67 2.78
N ALA A 58 -1.09 3.24 2.35
CA ALA A 58 -2.03 4.09 1.63
C ALA A 58 -3.06 4.65 2.60
N VAL A 59 -3.30 5.97 2.54
CA VAL A 59 -4.34 6.65 3.31
C VAL A 59 -5.31 7.28 2.32
N VAL A 60 -6.59 6.95 2.44
CA VAL A 60 -7.65 7.49 1.61
C VAL A 60 -8.42 8.52 2.43
N VAL A 61 -8.48 9.74 1.93
CA VAL A 61 -9.26 10.84 2.51
C VAL A 61 -10.20 11.44 1.47
N SER A 62 -11.31 11.96 1.96
CA SER A 62 -12.36 12.62 1.19
C SER A 62 -11.95 14.04 0.78
N ASP A 63 -11.19 14.74 1.63
CA ASP A 63 -10.68 16.08 1.38
C ASP A 63 -9.19 16.03 0.97
N ALA A 64 -8.93 16.39 -0.29
CA ALA A 64 -7.59 16.47 -0.85
C ALA A 64 -6.71 17.52 -0.16
N SER A 65 -7.28 18.54 0.48
CA SER A 65 -6.53 19.59 1.19
C SER A 65 -5.72 19.01 2.37
N LEU A 66 -6.18 17.89 2.94
CA LEU A 66 -5.57 17.24 4.10
C LEU A 66 -4.32 16.41 3.73
N VAL A 67 -4.11 16.07 2.46
CA VAL A 67 -3.04 15.17 2.02
C VAL A 67 -1.66 15.69 2.41
N ALA A 68 -1.41 16.99 2.27
CA ALA A 68 -0.12 17.59 2.63
C ALA A 68 0.14 17.52 4.14
N ALA A 69 -0.88 17.80 4.97
CA ALA A 69 -0.79 17.73 6.41
C ALA A 69 -0.57 16.29 6.89
N LEU A 70 -1.32 15.32 6.35
CA LEU A 70 -1.16 13.90 6.65
C LEU A 70 0.24 13.39 6.32
N LYS A 71 0.73 13.72 5.12
CA LYS A 71 2.09 13.33 4.69
C LYS A 71 3.15 13.93 5.61
N SER A 72 3.00 15.18 6.03
CA SER A 72 3.90 15.84 6.98
C SER A 72 3.97 15.09 8.32
N GLN A 73 2.81 14.77 8.91
CA GLN A 73 2.74 14.06 10.19
C GLN A 73 3.32 12.64 10.11
N LEU A 74 2.98 11.89 9.05
CA LEU A 74 3.56 10.55 8.82
C LEU A 74 5.08 10.62 8.65
N THR A 75 5.59 11.62 7.93
CA THR A 75 7.04 11.81 7.76
C THR A 75 7.73 12.08 9.08
N TRP A 76 7.13 12.88 9.97
CA TRP A 76 7.67 13.11 11.32
C TRP A 76 7.72 11.83 12.17
N ILE A 77 6.67 11.03 12.14
CA ILE A 77 6.64 9.72 12.81
C ILE A 77 7.76 8.82 12.28
N VAL A 78 7.85 8.65 10.96
CA VAL A 78 8.91 7.86 10.32
C VAL A 78 10.31 8.35 10.72
N ARG A 79 10.50 9.68 10.73
CA ARG A 79 11.78 10.28 11.10
C ARG A 79 12.19 9.97 12.54
N GLY A 80 11.22 9.96 13.47
CA GLY A 80 11.44 9.58 14.87
C GLY A 80 11.61 8.08 15.11
N MET A 81 11.14 7.22 14.19
CA MET A 81 11.25 5.77 14.32
C MET A 81 12.53 5.21 13.70
N TYR A 82 12.78 5.51 12.43
CA TYR A 82 13.87 4.89 11.66
C TYR A 82 14.49 5.84 10.61
N SER A 83 14.24 7.14 10.72
CA SER A 83 14.71 8.19 9.78
C SER A 83 14.07 8.09 8.39
N ASN A 84 14.41 7.08 7.60
CA ASN A 84 13.95 6.90 6.23
C ASN A 84 13.96 5.40 5.84
N PRO A 85 13.07 4.96 4.92
CA PRO A 85 12.91 3.54 4.60
C PRO A 85 14.06 2.99 3.74
N PRO A 86 14.33 1.66 3.77
CA PRO A 86 15.32 1.03 2.92
C PRO A 86 14.97 1.17 1.44
N ALA A 87 15.96 1.54 0.62
CA ALA A 87 15.73 1.90 -0.78
C ALA A 87 15.73 0.72 -1.76
N HIS A 88 16.42 -0.39 -1.46
CA HIS A 88 16.66 -1.46 -2.42
C HIS A 88 15.36 -2.13 -2.88
N GLY A 89 14.61 -2.77 -1.97
CA GLY A 89 13.33 -3.38 -2.30
C GLY A 89 12.33 -2.42 -2.95
N ALA A 90 12.30 -1.15 -2.52
CA ALA A 90 11.43 -0.13 -3.13
C ALA A 90 11.79 0.14 -4.60
N ARG A 91 13.08 0.17 -4.94
CA ARG A 91 13.54 0.31 -6.33
C ARG A 91 13.22 -0.94 -7.16
N VAL A 92 13.39 -2.14 -6.61
CA VAL A 92 13.01 -3.38 -7.32
C VAL A 92 11.53 -3.38 -7.69
N VAL A 93 10.65 -3.11 -6.71
CA VAL A 93 9.20 -3.01 -6.95
C VAL A 93 8.89 -1.92 -7.97
N ALA A 94 9.47 -0.73 -7.84
CA ALA A 94 9.23 0.37 -8.78
C ALA A 94 9.69 0.04 -10.21
N THR A 95 10.84 -0.63 -10.38
CA THR A 95 11.35 -1.04 -11.68
C THR A 95 10.42 -2.06 -12.34
N VAL A 96 9.99 -3.09 -11.61
CA VAL A 96 9.10 -4.12 -12.16
C VAL A 96 7.73 -3.57 -12.50
N LEU A 97 7.11 -2.80 -11.59
CA LEU A 97 5.77 -2.23 -11.83
C LEU A 97 5.78 -1.10 -12.87
N GLY A 98 6.92 -0.46 -13.10
CA GLY A 98 7.09 0.63 -14.06
C GLY A 98 7.40 0.17 -15.48
N ASP A 99 7.74 -1.10 -15.68
CA ASP A 99 8.08 -1.67 -16.98
C ASP A 99 7.06 -2.75 -17.37
N LYS A 100 6.45 -2.63 -18.55
CA LYS A 100 5.41 -3.55 -18.99
C LYS A 100 5.91 -5.00 -19.12
N GLN A 101 7.11 -5.21 -19.64
CA GLN A 101 7.64 -6.56 -19.84
C GLN A 101 7.96 -7.22 -18.51
N LEU A 102 8.51 -6.47 -17.55
CA LEU A 102 8.77 -6.97 -16.21
C LEU A 102 7.47 -7.19 -15.43
N PHE A 103 6.48 -6.31 -15.59
CA PHE A 103 5.16 -6.50 -15.00
C PHE A 103 4.45 -7.73 -15.54
N ASP A 104 4.49 -7.99 -16.86
CA ASP A 104 3.88 -9.17 -17.45
C ASP A 104 4.58 -10.48 -17.03
N LEU A 105 5.87 -10.40 -16.68
CA LEU A 105 6.67 -11.52 -16.18
C LEU A 105 6.39 -11.83 -14.70
N TRP A 106 6.09 -10.79 -13.92
CA TRP A 106 5.79 -10.87 -12.48
C TRP A 106 4.36 -11.34 -12.22
#